data_AF-A0A969ABG1-F1
#
_entry.id   AF-A0A969ABG1-F1
#
_cell.length_a   1.000
_cell.length_b   1.000
_cell.length_c   1.000
_cell.angle_alpha   90.00
_cell.angle_beta   90.00
_cell.angle_gamma   90.00
#
_symmetry.space_group_name_H-M   'P 1'
#
loop_
_entity.id
_entity.type
_entity.pdbx_description
1 polymer ?
#
loop_
_entity_poly.entity_id
_entity_poly.type
_entity_poly.pdbx_seq_one_letter_code
_entity_poly.pdbx_strand_id
1 'polypeptide(L)'
;MRYSLTSRVRGALVGCLIGQSLAAPVAQKPLLWSKAATQGINSLLETQGRFDLDEWNKIQQQTWNLEAPCDLVLADLILSTLPIALFFHENNLKLRENLLLAIQKYHHPLLRDGVLAVSYLIAQSLNEKINCNTLVSEITAFIGETTTGLPQKLQQVNNLLIENAGLVELQNCLSKENNINNHLINHIATAFYCFASNQEDFRLTCLRIITIDKQNSQIPSAIAGAISGAYNSIAGIPTTWHLGLDRTKLVLDGELTSFSQMVKLADALVAVWSGAYQVLPEFLEKKEVDLNLISPDQAIAAPHIIRLR
;
A
#
# COMPACT_ATOMS: atom_id res chain seq x y z
N MET A 1 -19.70 -0.37 10.67
CA MET A 1 -18.90 -0.90 9.57
C MET A 1 -19.42 -0.32 8.27
N ARG A 2 -18.68 0.62 7.68
CA ARG A 2 -19.08 1.32 6.44
C ARG A 2 -18.88 0.43 5.22
N TYR A 3 -17.82 -0.38 5.22
CA TYR A 3 -17.49 -1.33 4.16
C TYR A 3 -16.95 -2.64 4.74
N SER A 4 -17.10 -3.74 4.00
CA SER A 4 -16.54 -5.02 4.43
C SER A 4 -15.01 -4.95 4.52
N LEU A 5 -14.40 -5.76 5.39
CA LEU A 5 -12.94 -5.85 5.49
C LEU A 5 -12.32 -6.23 4.14
N THR A 6 -12.90 -7.19 3.42
CA THR A 6 -12.46 -7.57 2.07
C THR A 6 -12.42 -6.37 1.12
N SER A 7 -13.47 -5.54 1.10
CA SER A 7 -13.51 -4.33 0.27
C SER A 7 -12.38 -3.35 0.61
N ARG A 8 -12.05 -3.24 1.90
CA ARG A 8 -11.01 -2.34 2.43
C ARG A 8 -9.59 -2.85 2.19
N VAL A 9 -9.36 -4.16 2.35
CA VAL A 9 -8.07 -4.80 1.99
C VAL A 9 -7.83 -4.69 0.48
N ARG A 10 -8.85 -4.94 -0.35
CA ARG A 10 -8.78 -4.67 -1.80
C ARG A 10 -8.45 -3.21 -2.07
N GLY A 11 -9.15 -2.29 -1.39
CA GLY A 11 -8.93 -0.85 -1.51
C GLY A 11 -7.51 -0.44 -1.19
N ALA A 12 -6.89 -1.01 -0.15
CA ALA A 12 -5.51 -0.71 0.22
C ALA A 12 -4.49 -1.11 -0.86
N LEU A 13 -4.55 -2.35 -1.36
CA LEU A 13 -3.63 -2.83 -2.41
C LEU A 13 -3.81 -2.07 -3.72
N VAL A 14 -5.07 -1.96 -4.18
CA VAL A 14 -5.42 -1.26 -5.42
C VAL A 14 -5.13 0.23 -5.30
N GLY A 15 -5.46 0.83 -4.16
CA GLY A 15 -5.24 2.25 -3.90
C GLY A 15 -3.76 2.62 -3.94
N CYS A 16 -2.88 1.75 -3.41
CA CYS A 16 -1.44 1.91 -3.53
C CYS A 16 -0.98 1.94 -4.99
N LEU A 17 -1.43 0.96 -5.81
CA LEU A 17 -1.11 0.90 -7.24
C LEU A 17 -1.62 2.13 -8.00
N ILE A 18 -2.85 2.56 -7.74
CA ILE A 18 -3.44 3.75 -8.37
C ILE A 18 -2.67 5.01 -7.97
N GLY A 19 -2.36 5.16 -6.68
CA GLY A 19 -1.58 6.29 -6.18
C GLY A 19 -0.24 6.41 -6.89
N GLN A 20 0.49 5.29 -7.03
CA GLN A 20 1.71 5.23 -7.82
C GLN A 20 1.46 5.58 -9.29
N SER A 21 0.47 4.97 -9.94
CA SER A 21 0.21 5.15 -11.37
C SER A 21 -0.23 6.57 -11.74
N LEU A 22 -0.95 7.27 -10.86
CA LEU A 22 -1.39 8.65 -11.10
C LEU A 22 -0.24 9.64 -11.00
N ALA A 23 0.73 9.35 -10.12
CA ALA A 23 1.80 10.24 -9.78
C ALA A 23 3.09 9.99 -10.58
N ALA A 24 3.28 8.80 -11.16
CA ALA A 24 4.46 8.46 -11.94
C ALA A 24 4.58 9.31 -13.22
N PRO A 25 5.55 10.23 -13.31
CA PRO A 25 5.85 10.88 -14.57
C PRO A 25 6.51 9.87 -15.53
N VAL A 26 6.30 10.06 -16.83
CA VAL A 26 6.76 9.14 -17.90
C VAL A 26 8.27 8.82 -17.85
N ALA A 27 9.09 9.67 -17.21
CA ALA A 27 10.54 9.56 -17.17
C ALA A 27 11.14 9.06 -15.83
N GLN A 28 10.34 8.78 -14.79
CA GLN A 28 10.87 8.34 -13.49
C GLN A 28 10.81 6.82 -13.31
N LYS A 29 11.77 6.29 -12.55
CA LYS A 29 11.81 4.88 -12.20
C LYS A 29 10.59 4.55 -11.30
N PRO A 30 9.77 3.58 -11.69
CA PRO A 30 8.62 3.17 -10.89
C PRO A 30 9.05 2.50 -9.58
N LEU A 31 8.18 2.57 -8.56
CA LEU A 31 8.32 1.81 -7.33
C LEU A 31 8.07 0.31 -7.65
N LEU A 32 8.89 -0.56 -7.08
CA LEU A 32 8.89 -2.02 -7.31
C LEU A 32 8.26 -2.82 -6.15
N TRP A 33 7.68 -2.15 -5.16
CA TRP A 33 7.05 -2.78 -3.99
C TRP A 33 6.05 -3.90 -4.30
N SER A 34 5.33 -3.81 -5.43
CA SER A 34 4.19 -4.68 -5.73
C SER A 34 4.59 -6.15 -5.90
N LYS A 35 5.80 -6.42 -6.41
CA LYS A 35 6.37 -7.77 -6.52
C LYS A 35 6.64 -8.36 -5.14
N ALA A 36 7.36 -7.63 -4.29
CA ALA A 36 7.66 -8.07 -2.92
C ALA A 36 6.39 -8.22 -2.09
N ALA A 37 5.42 -7.31 -2.22
CA ALA A 37 4.13 -7.43 -1.54
C ALA A 37 3.33 -8.65 -2.02
N THR A 38 3.31 -8.93 -3.33
CA THR A 38 2.64 -10.13 -3.87
C THR A 38 3.28 -11.41 -3.34
N GLN A 39 4.60 -11.51 -3.38
CA GLN A 39 5.31 -12.66 -2.82
C GLN A 39 5.11 -12.77 -1.30
N GLY A 40 5.06 -11.64 -0.59
CA GLY A 40 4.78 -11.60 0.85
C GLY A 40 3.37 -12.09 1.18
N ILE A 41 2.36 -11.73 0.36
CA ILE A 41 1.01 -12.30 0.47
C ILE A 41 1.07 -13.81 0.25
N ASN A 42 1.68 -14.28 -0.84
CA ASN A 42 1.76 -15.72 -1.13
C ASN A 42 2.43 -16.51 0.00
N SER A 43 3.52 -15.98 0.56
CA SER A 43 4.19 -16.57 1.73
C SER A 43 3.22 -16.70 2.91
N LEU A 44 2.47 -15.64 3.23
CA LEU A 44 1.44 -15.71 4.28
C LEU A 44 0.32 -16.71 3.96
N LEU A 45 -0.05 -16.87 2.69
CA LEU A 45 -1.06 -17.85 2.27
C LEU A 45 -0.56 -19.28 2.46
N GLU A 46 0.66 -19.57 2.01
CA GLU A 46 1.31 -20.89 2.10
C GLU A 46 1.55 -21.33 3.55
N THR A 47 1.91 -20.39 4.42
CA THR A 47 2.18 -20.66 5.84
C THR A 47 0.94 -20.60 6.73
N GLN A 48 -0.25 -20.41 6.12
CA GLN A 48 -1.55 -20.29 6.82
C GLN A 48 -1.57 -19.12 7.81
N GLY A 49 -1.01 -17.98 7.42
CA GLY A 49 -1.02 -16.74 8.18
C GLY A 49 0.14 -16.56 9.16
N ARG A 50 1.14 -17.44 9.11
CA ARG A 50 2.35 -17.30 9.94
C ARG A 50 3.41 -16.48 9.19
N PHE A 51 3.91 -15.43 9.82
CA PHE A 51 5.02 -14.69 9.24
C PHE A 51 6.30 -15.54 9.31
N ASP A 52 6.92 -15.78 8.15
CA ASP A 52 8.16 -16.54 8.02
C ASP A 52 9.29 -15.58 7.61
N LEU A 53 10.24 -15.39 8.52
CA LEU A 53 11.36 -14.47 8.34
C LEU A 53 12.33 -14.94 7.24
N ASP A 54 12.51 -16.25 7.08
CA ASP A 54 13.45 -16.80 6.10
C ASP A 54 12.89 -16.65 4.69
N GLU A 55 11.61 -16.97 4.48
CA GLU A 55 10.93 -16.70 3.21
C GLU A 55 10.89 -15.21 2.89
N TRP A 56 10.58 -14.37 3.87
CA TRP A 56 10.65 -12.92 3.71
C TRP A 56 12.04 -12.46 3.25
N ASN A 57 13.10 -13.00 3.85
CA ASN A 57 14.46 -12.64 3.48
C ASN A 57 14.82 -13.03 2.04
N LYS A 58 14.32 -14.17 1.55
CA LYS A 58 14.50 -14.62 0.15
C LYS A 58 13.80 -13.69 -0.84
N ILE A 59 12.52 -13.36 -0.60
CA ILE A 59 11.72 -12.41 -1.41
C ILE A 59 12.47 -11.10 -1.65
N GLN A 60 13.00 -10.61 -0.54
CA GLN A 60 13.70 -9.35 -0.47
C GLN A 60 15.02 -9.35 -1.26
N GLN A 61 15.83 -10.42 -1.16
CA GLN A 61 17.07 -10.54 -1.96
C GLN A 61 16.82 -10.59 -3.47
N GLN A 62 15.68 -11.11 -3.91
CA GLN A 62 15.34 -11.28 -5.32
C GLN A 62 14.72 -10.03 -5.96
N THR A 63 14.22 -9.10 -5.15
CA THR A 63 13.39 -7.99 -5.66
C THR A 63 14.14 -6.66 -5.76
N TRP A 64 15.25 -6.47 -5.03
CA TRP A 64 15.87 -5.14 -4.96
C TRP A 64 16.97 -4.90 -5.96
N ASN A 65 16.92 -3.67 -6.49
CA ASN A 65 17.99 -3.07 -7.25
C ASN A 65 18.70 -2.02 -6.39
N LEU A 66 19.95 -2.31 -6.01
CA LEU A 66 20.79 -1.44 -5.16
C LEU A 66 21.20 -0.11 -5.84
N GLU A 67 20.89 0.08 -7.12
CA GLU A 67 21.26 1.27 -7.90
C GLU A 67 20.22 2.40 -7.84
N ALA A 68 19.10 2.21 -7.12
CA ALA A 68 18.04 3.21 -6.99
C ALA A 68 18.35 4.30 -5.94
N PRO A 69 17.75 5.51 -6.06
CA PRO A 69 17.84 6.55 -5.02
C PRO A 69 17.38 6.02 -3.65
N CYS A 70 18.05 6.46 -2.57
CA CYS A 70 17.80 5.97 -1.21
C CYS A 70 16.32 6.04 -0.80
N ASP A 71 15.64 7.17 -1.03
CA ASP A 71 14.21 7.32 -0.70
C ASP A 71 13.31 6.35 -1.45
N LEU A 72 13.65 6.02 -2.71
CA LEU A 72 12.88 5.07 -3.51
C LEU A 72 13.03 3.66 -2.93
N VAL A 73 14.24 3.27 -2.57
CA VAL A 73 14.52 1.98 -1.91
C VAL A 73 13.79 1.89 -0.56
N LEU A 74 13.85 2.94 0.25
CA LEU A 74 13.17 2.98 1.55
C LEU A 74 11.64 2.97 1.39
N ALA A 75 11.09 3.67 0.42
CA ALA A 75 9.66 3.64 0.12
C ALA A 75 9.20 2.27 -0.38
N ASP A 76 9.98 1.62 -1.25
CA ASP A 76 9.72 0.26 -1.70
C ASP A 76 9.71 -0.71 -0.53
N LEU A 77 10.66 -0.59 0.40
CA LEU A 77 10.70 -1.38 1.63
C LEU A 77 9.44 -1.17 2.49
N ILE A 78 9.04 0.09 2.71
CA ILE A 78 7.84 0.42 3.47
C ILE A 78 6.60 -0.22 2.83
N LEU A 79 6.38 0.01 1.54
CA LEU A 79 5.21 -0.50 0.84
C LEU A 79 5.24 -2.03 0.66
N SER A 80 6.42 -2.64 0.64
CA SER A 80 6.55 -4.10 0.60
C SER A 80 5.98 -4.75 1.86
N THR A 81 6.02 -4.07 3.02
CA THR A 81 5.43 -4.56 4.29
C THR A 81 3.91 -4.50 4.36
N LEU A 82 3.25 -3.98 3.33
CA LEU A 82 1.79 -3.90 3.23
C LEU A 82 1.08 -5.23 3.55
N PRO A 83 1.52 -6.42 3.10
CA PRO A 83 0.88 -7.69 3.46
C PRO A 83 0.84 -7.94 4.97
N ILE A 84 1.90 -7.56 5.70
CA ILE A 84 1.98 -7.69 7.16
C ILE A 84 0.96 -6.74 7.81
N ALA A 85 0.90 -5.49 7.34
CA ALA A 85 -0.08 -4.51 7.81
C ALA A 85 -1.52 -4.99 7.59
N LEU A 86 -1.82 -5.53 6.41
CA LEU A 86 -3.15 -6.04 6.05
C LEU A 86 -3.53 -7.28 6.87
N PHE A 87 -2.60 -8.22 7.10
CA PHE A 87 -2.90 -9.47 7.79
C PHE A 87 -2.99 -9.31 9.31
N PHE A 88 -2.08 -8.53 9.92
CA PHE A 88 -2.00 -8.39 11.38
C PHE A 88 -2.71 -7.14 11.93
N HIS A 89 -3.55 -6.48 11.12
CA HIS A 89 -4.17 -5.18 11.44
C HIS A 89 -4.94 -5.14 12.77
N GLU A 90 -5.54 -6.24 13.23
CA GLU A 90 -6.29 -6.26 14.50
C GLU A 90 -5.41 -6.39 15.76
N ASN A 91 -4.17 -6.85 15.61
CA ASN A 91 -3.27 -7.12 16.73
C ASN A 91 -2.01 -6.27 16.62
N ASN A 92 -2.05 -5.09 17.25
CA ASN A 92 -0.94 -4.13 17.22
C ASN A 92 0.39 -4.72 17.73
N LEU A 93 0.36 -5.65 18.69
CA LEU A 93 1.57 -6.29 19.21
C LEU A 93 2.21 -7.18 18.13
N LYS A 94 1.43 -8.09 17.53
CA LYS A 94 1.92 -8.96 16.45
C LYS A 94 2.29 -8.17 15.19
N LEU A 95 1.52 -7.12 14.86
CA LEU A 95 1.83 -6.22 13.77
C LEU A 95 3.21 -5.60 13.98
N ARG A 96 3.44 -4.98 15.14
CA ARG A 96 4.73 -4.37 15.46
C ARG A 96 5.88 -5.38 15.41
N GLU A 97 5.70 -6.54 16.04
CA GLU A 97 6.70 -7.61 16.08
C GLU A 97 7.09 -8.05 14.66
N ASN A 98 6.12 -8.41 13.83
CA ASN A 98 6.37 -8.91 12.48
C ASN A 98 6.96 -7.83 11.56
N LEU A 99 6.55 -6.56 11.71
CA LEU A 99 7.15 -5.46 10.97
C LEU A 99 8.63 -5.26 11.33
N LEU A 100 8.97 -5.32 12.62
CA LEU A 100 10.36 -5.19 13.08
C LEU A 100 11.22 -6.37 12.63
N LEU A 101 10.68 -7.59 12.65
CA LEU A 101 11.36 -8.77 12.09
C LEU A 101 11.60 -8.61 10.58
N ALA A 102 10.58 -8.16 9.83
CA ALA A 102 10.65 -7.97 8.39
C ALA A 102 11.76 -7.02 7.94
N ILE A 103 12.11 -6.05 8.78
CA ILE A 103 13.18 -5.08 8.50
C ILE A 103 14.43 -5.25 9.36
N GLN A 104 14.55 -6.33 10.14
CA GLN A 104 15.61 -6.49 11.15
C GLN A 104 17.03 -6.34 10.57
N LYS A 105 17.24 -6.77 9.32
CA LYS A 105 18.54 -6.62 8.64
C LYS A 105 18.89 -5.17 8.26
N TYR A 106 17.89 -4.31 8.19
CA TYR A 106 18.02 -2.88 7.89
C TYR A 106 18.14 -2.08 9.18
N HIS A 107 19.37 -1.75 9.55
CA HIS A 107 19.65 -0.88 10.69
C HIS A 107 19.44 0.60 10.35
N HIS A 108 18.32 0.93 9.69
CA HIS A 108 18.01 2.29 9.23
C HIS A 108 16.85 2.89 10.04
N PRO A 109 17.08 3.87 10.92
CA PRO A 109 16.05 4.43 11.80
C PRO A 109 14.83 4.98 11.04
N LEU A 110 15.03 5.69 9.93
CA LEU A 110 13.90 6.21 9.12
C LEU A 110 13.06 5.09 8.49
N LEU A 111 13.67 3.95 8.16
CA LEU A 111 12.93 2.82 7.61
C LEU A 111 12.03 2.24 8.68
N ARG A 112 12.59 1.99 9.87
CA ARG A 112 11.85 1.50 11.03
C ARG A 112 10.64 2.38 11.30
N ASP A 113 10.86 3.67 11.46
CA ASP A 113 9.79 4.57 11.84
C ASP A 113 8.77 4.74 10.71
N GLY A 114 9.21 4.76 9.45
CA GLY A 114 8.33 4.84 8.29
C GLY A 114 7.45 3.59 8.13
N VAL A 115 8.03 2.39 8.26
CA VAL A 115 7.30 1.12 8.23
C VAL A 115 6.24 1.08 9.32
N LEU A 116 6.63 1.44 10.55
CA LEU A 116 5.72 1.43 11.69
C LEU A 116 4.61 2.46 11.53
N ALA A 117 4.92 3.70 11.13
CA ALA A 117 3.93 4.76 10.96
C ALA A 117 2.91 4.43 9.86
N VAL A 118 3.38 4.05 8.67
CA VAL A 118 2.53 3.78 7.52
C VAL A 118 1.68 2.53 7.78
N SER A 119 2.28 1.45 8.27
CA SER A 119 1.55 0.21 8.55
C SER A 119 0.53 0.36 9.66
N TYR A 120 0.86 1.13 10.71
CA TYR A 120 -0.11 1.44 11.77
C TYR A 120 -1.30 2.22 11.21
N LEU A 121 -1.05 3.24 10.40
CA LEU A 121 -2.12 4.05 9.81
C LEU A 121 -3.04 3.23 8.91
N ILE A 122 -2.48 2.31 8.11
CA ILE A 122 -3.25 1.34 7.31
C ILE A 122 -4.07 0.43 8.22
N ALA A 123 -3.47 -0.13 9.28
CA ALA A 123 -4.17 -1.00 10.22
C ALA A 123 -5.34 -0.27 10.92
N GLN A 124 -5.14 0.97 11.36
CA GLN A 124 -6.20 1.79 11.95
C GLN A 124 -7.31 2.12 10.94
N SER A 125 -6.96 2.32 9.66
CA SER A 125 -7.91 2.47 8.56
C SER A 125 -8.77 1.22 8.37
N LEU A 126 -8.15 0.03 8.38
CA LEU A 126 -8.83 -1.27 8.31
C LEU A 126 -9.66 -1.59 9.57
N ASN A 127 -9.35 -0.96 10.71
CA ASN A 127 -10.14 -1.13 11.92
C ASN A 127 -11.28 -0.12 12.08
N GLU A 128 -11.42 0.86 11.17
CA GLU A 128 -12.31 2.03 11.36
C GLU A 128 -12.03 2.79 12.67
N LYS A 129 -10.77 2.78 13.15
CA LYS A 129 -10.36 3.36 14.45
C LYS A 129 -9.62 4.69 14.33
N ILE A 130 -9.73 5.36 13.18
CA ILE A 130 -9.03 6.63 12.98
C ILE A 130 -9.72 7.75 13.75
N ASN A 131 -8.97 8.37 14.66
CA ASN A 131 -9.32 9.63 15.30
C ASN A 131 -8.20 10.64 15.05
N CYS A 132 -8.44 11.60 14.16
CA CYS A 132 -7.42 12.59 13.77
C CYS A 132 -6.84 13.38 14.96
N ASN A 133 -7.59 13.54 16.06
CA ASN A 133 -7.11 14.25 17.24
C ASN A 133 -6.03 13.48 18.02
N THR A 134 -6.11 12.14 18.03
CA THR A 134 -5.18 11.27 18.78
C THR A 134 -4.19 10.54 17.88
N LEU A 135 -4.44 10.51 16.56
CA LEU A 135 -3.72 9.72 15.58
C LEU A 135 -2.19 9.91 15.63
N VAL A 136 -1.71 11.15 15.74
CA VAL A 136 -0.25 11.40 15.82
C VAL A 136 0.34 10.88 17.12
N SER A 137 -0.34 11.05 18.26
CA SER A 137 0.12 10.51 19.54
C SER A 137 0.14 8.97 19.53
N GLU A 138 -0.87 8.35 18.90
CA GLU A 138 -0.94 6.90 18.71
C GLU A 138 0.17 6.38 17.79
N ILE A 139 0.41 7.02 16.65
CA ILE A 139 1.52 6.68 15.75
C ILE A 139 2.86 6.83 16.48
N THR A 140 3.05 7.91 17.23
CA THR A 140 4.29 8.17 17.98
C THR A 140 4.51 7.10 19.06
N ALA A 141 3.47 6.74 19.80
CA ALA A 141 3.53 5.66 20.78
C ALA A 141 3.81 4.31 20.11
N PHE A 142 3.20 4.05 18.95
CA PHE A 142 3.43 2.84 18.17
C PHE A 142 4.85 2.80 17.62
N ILE A 143 5.45 3.91 17.18
CA ILE A 143 6.87 3.97 16.78
C ILE A 143 7.76 3.66 18.00
N GLY A 144 7.45 4.27 19.14
CA GLY A 144 8.26 4.22 20.36
C GLY A 144 9.43 5.19 20.30
N GLU A 145 10.44 4.97 21.15
CA GLU A 145 11.62 5.82 21.18
C GLU A 145 12.34 5.84 19.82
N THR A 146 12.73 7.03 19.38
CA THR A 146 13.44 7.25 18.13
C THR A 146 14.20 8.57 18.11
N THR A 147 15.27 8.60 17.31
CA THR A 147 16.06 9.80 17.01
C THR A 147 15.65 10.47 15.71
N THR A 148 14.70 9.91 14.95
CA THR A 148 14.25 10.49 13.69
C THR A 148 13.35 11.69 13.92
N GLY A 149 13.25 12.55 12.91
CA GLY A 149 12.34 13.70 12.91
C GLY A 149 10.89 13.35 12.55
N LEU A 150 10.56 12.07 12.32
CA LEU A 150 9.23 11.69 11.80
C LEU A 150 8.09 12.05 12.78
N PRO A 151 8.14 11.71 14.09
CA PRO A 151 7.09 12.09 15.03
C PRO A 151 6.87 13.60 15.11
N GLN A 152 7.95 14.38 15.13
CA GLN A 152 7.90 15.84 15.18
C GLN A 152 7.28 16.41 13.90
N LYS A 153 7.64 15.87 12.73
CA LYS A 153 7.05 16.29 11.46
C LYS A 153 5.56 15.96 11.39
N LEU A 154 5.14 14.77 11.83
CA LEU A 154 3.72 14.41 11.89
C LEU A 154 2.96 15.35 12.83
N GLN A 155 3.56 15.74 13.97
CA GLN A 155 2.96 16.70 14.88
C GLN A 155 2.83 18.10 14.26
N GLN A 156 3.87 18.60 13.57
CA GLN A 156 3.80 19.88 12.86
C GLN A 156 2.65 19.90 11.84
N VAL A 157 2.55 18.84 11.06
CA VAL A 157 1.50 18.68 10.05
C VAL A 157 0.12 18.51 10.67
N ASN A 158 0.01 17.85 11.82
CA ASN A 158 -1.25 17.75 12.56
C ASN A 158 -1.73 19.09 13.11
N ASN A 159 -0.82 19.96 13.55
CA ASN A 159 -1.18 21.33 13.93
C ASN A 159 -1.78 22.09 12.74
N LEU A 160 -1.23 21.92 11.53
CA LEU A 160 -1.81 22.50 10.31
C LEU A 160 -3.23 21.98 10.02
N LEU A 161 -3.50 20.70 10.29
CA LEU A 161 -4.85 20.14 10.16
C LEU A 161 -5.83 20.77 11.14
N ILE A 162 -5.41 20.95 12.41
CA ILE A 162 -6.22 21.59 13.46
C ILE A 162 -6.53 23.05 13.09
N GLU A 163 -5.55 23.75 12.50
CA GLU A 163 -5.70 25.13 12.02
C GLU A 163 -6.51 25.25 10.72
N ASN A 164 -6.93 24.14 10.11
CA ASN A 164 -7.53 24.09 8.77
C ASN A 164 -6.68 24.80 7.70
N ALA A 165 -5.36 24.74 7.85
CA ALA A 165 -4.41 25.34 6.93
C ALA A 165 -4.50 24.66 5.54
N GLY A 166 -4.13 25.36 4.47
CA GLY A 166 -4.20 24.86 3.11
C GLY A 166 -2.91 24.17 2.63
N LEU A 167 -2.87 23.89 1.33
CA LEU A 167 -1.71 23.25 0.68
C LEU A 167 -0.47 24.15 0.65
N VAL A 168 -0.65 25.47 0.62
CA VAL A 168 0.46 26.44 0.60
C VAL A 168 1.18 26.43 1.94
N GLU A 169 0.45 26.40 3.05
CA GLU A 169 1.01 26.30 4.40
C GLU A 169 1.72 24.97 4.61
N LEU A 170 1.16 23.88 4.09
CA LEU A 170 1.83 22.58 4.09
C LEU A 170 3.16 22.65 3.33
N GLN A 171 3.18 23.17 2.09
CA GLN A 171 4.42 23.33 1.33
C GLN A 171 5.46 24.15 2.10
N ASN A 172 5.05 25.28 2.68
CA ASN A 172 5.92 26.10 3.51
C ASN A 172 6.47 25.35 4.74
N CYS A 173 5.68 24.46 5.35
CA CYS A 173 6.12 23.60 6.45
C CYS A 173 7.16 22.56 6.00
N LEU A 174 6.96 21.97 4.82
CA LEU A 174 7.85 20.95 4.24
C LEU A 174 9.19 21.56 3.75
N SER A 175 9.17 22.77 3.18
CA SER A 175 10.35 23.45 2.63
C SER A 175 11.27 24.10 3.68
N LYS A 176 10.78 24.35 4.90
CA LYS A 176 11.58 24.97 5.97
C LYS A 176 12.73 24.10 6.47
N GLU A 177 12.69 22.80 6.19
CA GLU A 177 13.72 21.84 6.59
C GLU A 177 14.43 21.27 5.36
N ASN A 178 15.26 22.09 4.70
CA ASN A 178 16.10 21.72 3.54
C ASN A 178 17.26 20.76 3.90
N ASN A 179 17.05 19.84 4.83
CA ASN A 179 18.00 18.75 5.03
C ASN A 179 17.66 17.64 4.03
N ILE A 180 18.59 17.36 3.11
CA ILE A 180 18.49 16.32 2.08
C ILE A 180 18.11 14.95 2.69
N ASN A 181 18.41 14.73 3.97
CA ASN A 181 18.09 13.48 4.67
C ASN A 181 16.60 13.35 5.11
N ASN A 182 15.74 14.36 4.86
CA ASN A 182 14.35 14.39 5.35
C ASN A 182 13.28 14.17 4.26
N HIS A 183 13.65 13.86 3.01
CA HIS A 183 12.69 13.72 1.91
C HIS A 183 11.63 12.63 2.15
N LEU A 184 12.03 11.43 2.62
CA LEU A 184 11.07 10.39 2.99
C LEU A 184 10.12 10.81 4.13
N ILE A 185 10.63 11.53 5.14
CA ILE A 185 9.80 12.08 6.23
C ILE A 185 8.74 13.01 5.64
N ASN A 186 9.14 13.90 4.73
CA ASN A 186 8.23 14.82 4.05
C ASN A 186 7.21 14.08 3.18
N HIS A 187 7.59 12.98 2.52
CA HIS A 187 6.64 12.14 1.78
C HIS A 187 5.59 11.50 2.69
N ILE A 188 6.00 10.89 3.81
CA ILE A 188 5.07 10.29 4.77
C ILE A 188 4.14 11.36 5.37
N ALA A 189 4.69 12.52 5.74
CA ALA A 189 3.92 13.63 6.30
C ALA A 189 2.93 14.22 5.29
N THR A 190 3.32 14.33 4.02
CA THR A 190 2.43 14.76 2.92
C THR A 190 1.27 13.80 2.71
N ALA A 191 1.57 12.48 2.69
CA ALA A 191 0.56 11.44 2.57
C ALA A 191 -0.43 11.48 3.75
N PHE A 192 0.10 11.58 4.98
CA PHE A 192 -0.68 11.74 6.20
C PHE A 192 -1.61 12.95 6.13
N TYR A 193 -1.08 14.14 5.80
CA TYR A 193 -1.87 15.37 5.72
C TYR A 193 -3.00 15.26 4.69
N CYS A 194 -2.69 14.81 3.47
CA CYS A 194 -3.66 14.76 2.38
C CYS A 194 -4.78 13.76 2.66
N PHE A 195 -4.44 12.66 3.33
CA PHE A 195 -5.41 11.70 3.84
C PHE A 195 -6.26 12.32 4.96
N ALA A 196 -5.64 12.79 6.04
CA ALA A 196 -6.36 13.23 7.23
C ALA A 196 -7.24 14.48 6.99
N SER A 197 -6.83 15.36 6.08
CA SER A 197 -7.66 16.51 5.67
C SER A 197 -8.85 16.13 4.77
N ASN A 198 -8.86 14.95 4.14
CA ASN A 198 -9.89 14.52 3.18
C ASN A 198 -10.20 13.03 3.32
N GLN A 199 -10.34 12.53 4.56
CA GLN A 199 -10.37 11.09 4.84
C GLN A 199 -11.48 10.36 4.07
N GLU A 200 -12.58 11.05 3.76
CA GLU A 200 -13.77 10.50 3.08
C GLU A 200 -13.71 10.54 1.54
N ASP A 201 -12.69 11.18 0.94
CA ASP A 201 -12.56 11.32 -0.51
C ASP A 201 -11.20 10.83 -1.00
N PHE A 202 -11.16 9.57 -1.45
CA PHE A 202 -9.99 8.92 -2.04
C PHE A 202 -9.38 9.74 -3.18
N ARG A 203 -10.23 10.25 -4.09
CA ARG A 203 -9.79 10.99 -5.27
C ARG A 203 -9.11 12.29 -4.84
N LEU A 204 -9.70 13.00 -3.88
CA LEU A 204 -9.14 14.24 -3.35
C LEU A 204 -7.82 14.01 -2.60
N THR A 205 -7.72 12.93 -1.81
CA THR A 205 -6.46 12.53 -1.15
C THR A 205 -5.33 12.39 -2.17
N CYS A 206 -5.52 11.62 -3.24
CA CYS A 206 -4.46 11.38 -4.23
C CYS A 206 -4.14 12.62 -5.09
N LEU A 207 -5.16 13.35 -5.57
CA LEU A 207 -4.94 14.48 -6.46
C LEU A 207 -4.23 15.65 -5.77
N ARG A 208 -4.51 15.90 -4.48
CA ARG A 208 -3.84 16.98 -3.73
C ARG A 208 -2.33 16.77 -3.65
N ILE A 209 -1.87 15.53 -3.54
CA ILE A 209 -0.43 15.21 -3.48
C ILE A 209 0.27 15.60 -4.79
N ILE A 210 -0.37 15.29 -5.93
CA ILE A 210 0.16 15.63 -7.26
C ILE A 210 0.20 17.15 -7.47
N THR A 211 -0.75 17.89 -6.87
CA THR A 211 -0.74 19.36 -6.94
C THR A 211 0.36 20.00 -6.09
N ILE A 212 0.81 19.35 -5.02
CA ILE A 212 1.89 19.87 -4.15
C ILE A 212 3.22 19.82 -4.89
N ASP A 213 3.57 18.65 -5.42
CA ASP A 213 4.82 18.46 -6.16
C ASP A 213 4.65 17.32 -7.15
N LYS A 214 4.40 17.67 -8.41
CA LYS A 214 4.20 16.68 -9.48
C LYS A 214 5.42 15.77 -9.65
N GLN A 215 6.64 16.29 -9.46
CA GLN A 215 7.87 15.53 -9.71
C GLN A 215 8.17 14.54 -8.59
N ASN A 216 7.84 14.85 -7.34
CA ASN A 216 8.12 13.97 -6.20
C ASN A 216 6.85 13.32 -5.61
N SER A 217 5.73 13.35 -6.35
CA SER A 217 4.44 12.86 -5.88
C SER A 217 4.32 11.32 -5.80
N GLN A 218 5.24 10.56 -6.41
CA GLN A 218 5.09 9.10 -6.55
C GLN A 218 5.03 8.36 -5.21
N ILE A 219 6.01 8.58 -4.33
CA ILE A 219 6.07 7.96 -2.99
C ILE A 219 4.87 8.37 -2.10
N PRO A 220 4.60 9.68 -1.89
CA PRO A 220 3.49 10.08 -1.03
C PRO A 220 2.13 9.64 -1.61
N SER A 221 1.96 9.61 -2.93
CA SER A 221 0.70 9.17 -3.55
C SER A 221 0.46 7.68 -3.37
N ALA A 222 1.50 6.84 -3.49
CA ALA A 222 1.37 5.40 -3.23
C ALA A 222 0.98 5.13 -1.78
N ILE A 223 1.67 5.78 -0.82
CA ILE A 223 1.37 5.66 0.62
C ILE A 223 -0.06 6.14 0.91
N ALA A 224 -0.43 7.33 0.46
CA ALA A 224 -1.75 7.90 0.69
C ALA A 224 -2.87 7.10 0.01
N GLY A 225 -2.59 6.54 -1.17
CA GLY A 225 -3.49 5.63 -1.86
C GLY A 225 -3.74 4.35 -1.07
N ALA A 226 -2.70 3.77 -0.46
CA ALA A 226 -2.86 2.60 0.41
C ALA A 226 -3.74 2.91 1.64
N ILE A 227 -3.46 4.01 2.32
CA ILE A 227 -4.19 4.45 3.53
C ILE A 227 -5.64 4.78 3.18
N SER A 228 -5.85 5.66 2.19
CA SER A 228 -7.18 6.12 1.80
C SER A 228 -8.00 4.98 1.19
N GLY A 229 -7.36 4.05 0.48
CA GLY A 229 -8.00 2.84 -0.01
C GLY A 229 -8.41 1.88 1.11
N ALA A 230 -7.60 1.75 2.16
CA ALA A 230 -7.98 0.99 3.35
C ALA A 230 -9.17 1.61 4.08
N TYR A 231 -9.27 2.95 4.10
CA TYR A 231 -10.36 3.66 4.76
C TYR A 231 -11.66 3.68 3.91
N ASN A 232 -11.57 4.11 2.66
CA ASN A 232 -12.70 4.30 1.74
C ASN A 232 -13.12 3.03 0.98
N SER A 233 -12.32 1.96 1.10
CA SER A 233 -12.47 0.71 0.38
C SER A 233 -12.32 0.83 -1.15
N ILE A 234 -12.31 -0.30 -1.86
CA ILE A 234 -12.27 -0.30 -3.33
C ILE A 234 -13.49 0.40 -3.95
N ALA A 235 -14.62 0.45 -3.23
CA ALA A 235 -15.83 1.13 -3.68
C ALA A 235 -15.69 2.66 -3.69
N GLY A 236 -14.81 3.22 -2.85
CA GLY A 236 -14.51 4.66 -2.83
C GLY A 236 -13.56 5.11 -3.94
N ILE A 237 -12.97 4.17 -4.69
CA ILE A 237 -12.03 4.47 -5.77
C ILE A 237 -12.81 4.69 -7.09
N PRO A 238 -12.56 5.79 -7.83
CA PRO A 238 -13.21 6.04 -9.12
C PRO A 238 -13.06 4.90 -10.12
N THR A 239 -14.16 4.48 -10.74
CA THR A 239 -14.17 3.37 -11.70
C THR A 239 -13.32 3.61 -12.93
N THR A 240 -13.18 4.87 -13.36
CA THR A 240 -12.31 5.26 -14.46
C THR A 240 -10.83 5.01 -14.17
N TRP A 241 -10.42 5.00 -12.90
CA TRP A 241 -9.05 4.71 -12.49
C TRP A 241 -8.75 3.21 -12.49
N HIS A 242 -9.74 2.37 -12.14
CA HIS A 242 -9.63 0.91 -12.31
C HIS A 242 -9.37 0.55 -13.79
N LEU A 243 -10.15 1.11 -14.70
CA LEU A 243 -9.98 0.91 -16.15
C LEU A 243 -8.66 1.46 -16.68
N GLY A 244 -8.15 2.52 -16.05
CA GLY A 244 -6.83 3.09 -16.35
C GLY A 244 -5.72 2.08 -16.10
N LEU A 245 -5.74 1.38 -14.96
CA LEU A 245 -4.73 0.36 -14.59
C LEU A 245 -4.68 -0.82 -15.56
N ASP A 246 -5.85 -1.30 -16.02
CA ASP A 246 -5.92 -2.43 -16.96
C ASP A 246 -5.40 -2.05 -18.35
N ARG A 247 -5.59 -0.78 -18.75
CA ARG A 247 -5.08 -0.24 -20.02
C ARG A 247 -3.60 0.11 -19.96
N THR A 248 -3.12 0.59 -18.81
CA THR A 248 -1.74 1.02 -18.68
C THR A 248 -0.77 -0.13 -18.60
N LYS A 249 -1.18 -1.40 -18.35
CA LYS A 249 -0.34 -2.63 -18.27
C LYS A 249 1.13 -2.24 -18.20
N LEU A 250 1.44 -1.60 -17.06
CA LEU A 250 2.59 -0.73 -16.90
C LEU A 250 3.83 -1.38 -17.52
N VAL A 251 4.50 -0.61 -18.37
CA VAL A 251 5.82 -0.89 -18.97
C VAL A 251 6.86 -0.97 -17.83
N LEU A 252 6.79 -2.06 -17.08
CA LEU A 252 7.44 -2.29 -15.80
C LEU A 252 7.96 -3.75 -15.85
N ASP A 253 9.14 -3.94 -16.43
CA ASP A 253 9.97 -5.16 -16.47
C ASP A 253 9.25 -6.51 -16.18
N GLY A 254 8.46 -6.98 -17.14
CA GLY A 254 8.18 -8.41 -17.34
C GLY A 254 7.27 -9.14 -16.34
N GLU A 255 6.97 -8.61 -15.16
CA GLU A 255 6.08 -9.26 -14.17
C GLU A 255 5.03 -8.28 -13.63
N LEU A 256 3.93 -8.17 -14.37
CA LEU A 256 2.80 -7.28 -14.11
C LEU A 256 1.90 -7.79 -12.97
N THR A 257 1.93 -7.10 -11.83
CA THR A 257 0.84 -7.18 -10.85
C THR A 257 -0.36 -6.39 -11.38
N SER A 258 -1.33 -7.12 -11.94
CA SER A 258 -2.55 -6.51 -12.50
C SER A 258 -3.55 -6.12 -11.39
N PHE A 259 -4.49 -5.22 -11.71
CA PHE A 259 -5.63 -4.90 -10.84
C PHE A 259 -6.37 -6.18 -10.39
N SER A 260 -6.68 -7.06 -11.34
CA SER A 260 -7.35 -8.34 -11.06
C SER A 260 -6.55 -9.23 -10.10
N GLN A 261 -5.23 -9.30 -10.28
CA GLN A 261 -4.37 -10.08 -9.41
C GLN A 261 -4.37 -9.53 -7.98
N MET A 262 -4.25 -8.21 -7.80
CA MET A 262 -4.31 -7.59 -6.47
C MET A 262 -5.65 -7.83 -5.77
N VAL A 263 -6.76 -7.79 -6.52
CA VAL A 263 -8.08 -8.10 -5.97
C VAL A 263 -8.16 -9.56 -5.50
N LYS A 264 -7.67 -10.51 -6.31
CA LYS A 264 -7.65 -11.94 -5.96
C LYS A 264 -6.74 -12.21 -4.76
N LEU A 265 -5.58 -11.56 -4.68
CA LEU A 265 -4.65 -11.68 -3.55
C LEU A 265 -5.28 -11.11 -2.27
N ALA A 266 -5.96 -9.97 -2.34
CA ALA A 266 -6.71 -9.43 -1.21
C ALA A 266 -7.78 -10.40 -0.72
N ASP A 267 -8.52 -11.03 -1.64
CA ASP A 267 -9.56 -12.01 -1.30
C ASP A 267 -8.99 -13.24 -0.59
N ALA A 268 -7.91 -13.80 -1.13
CA ALA A 268 -7.21 -14.92 -0.52
C ALA A 268 -6.63 -14.56 0.85
N LEU A 269 -6.03 -13.37 0.98
CA LEU A 269 -5.44 -12.91 2.24
C LEU A 269 -6.51 -12.79 3.34
N VAL A 270 -7.67 -12.22 3.00
CA VAL A 270 -8.79 -12.11 3.95
C VAL A 270 -9.40 -13.47 4.26
N ALA A 271 -9.47 -14.38 3.30
CA ALA A 271 -9.93 -15.75 3.54
C ALA A 271 -9.03 -16.45 4.56
N VAL A 272 -7.70 -16.47 4.35
CA VAL A 272 -6.73 -17.07 5.29
C VAL A 272 -6.76 -16.37 6.64
N TRP A 273 -6.84 -15.03 6.67
CA TRP A 273 -6.96 -14.27 7.90
C TRP A 273 -8.22 -14.65 8.71
N SER A 274 -9.35 -14.90 8.03
CA SER A 274 -10.60 -15.33 8.65
C SER A 274 -10.63 -16.82 9.06
N GLY A 275 -9.53 -17.56 8.82
CA GLY A 275 -9.41 -18.99 9.11
C GLY A 275 -9.97 -19.90 7.99
N ALA A 276 -10.33 -19.37 6.83
CA ALA A 276 -10.81 -20.13 5.68
C ALA A 276 -9.65 -20.64 4.82
N TYR A 277 -8.90 -21.63 5.34
CA TYR A 277 -7.70 -22.17 4.69
C TYR A 277 -7.96 -23.04 3.45
N GLN A 278 -9.21 -23.44 3.21
CA GLN A 278 -9.59 -24.32 2.08
C GLN A 278 -9.80 -23.56 0.77
N VAL A 279 -9.76 -22.21 0.80
CA VAL A 279 -10.00 -21.34 -0.35
C VAL A 279 -8.68 -20.71 -0.80
N LEU A 280 -7.66 -21.53 -1.03
CA LEU A 280 -6.46 -21.08 -1.72
C LEU A 280 -6.78 -21.07 -3.22
N PRO A 281 -6.67 -19.94 -3.91
CA PRO A 281 -7.01 -19.88 -5.32
C PRO A 281 -6.07 -20.77 -6.15
N GLU A 282 -6.61 -21.42 -7.18
CA GLU A 282 -5.87 -22.27 -8.13
C GLU A 282 -4.66 -21.57 -8.81
N PHE A 283 -4.48 -20.24 -8.67
CA PHE A 283 -3.32 -19.53 -9.20
C PHE A 283 -1.99 -19.86 -8.50
N LEU A 284 -2.02 -20.43 -7.29
CA LEU A 284 -0.81 -20.88 -6.59
C LEU A 284 -0.29 -22.20 -7.14
N GLU A 285 -1.10 -22.95 -7.89
CA GLU A 285 -0.63 -24.05 -8.71
C GLU A 285 0.06 -23.48 -9.96
N LYS A 286 1.34 -23.13 -9.82
CA LYS A 286 2.24 -23.07 -10.98
C LYS A 286 2.33 -24.47 -11.59
N LYS A 287 1.39 -24.81 -12.48
CA LYS A 287 1.74 -25.57 -13.67
C LYS A 287 2.08 -24.55 -14.73
N GLU A 288 3.33 -24.57 -15.18
CA GLU A 288 3.70 -23.98 -16.48
C GLU A 288 2.69 -24.49 -17.50
N VAL A 289 1.75 -23.63 -17.90
CA VAL A 289 0.91 -23.91 -19.05
C VAL A 289 1.84 -23.72 -20.24
N ASP A 290 2.30 -24.85 -20.76
CA ASP A 290 2.93 -24.96 -22.06
C ASP A 290 2.03 -24.25 -23.07
N LEU A 291 2.47 -23.09 -23.58
CA LEU A 291 1.69 -22.20 -24.46
C LEU A 291 1.39 -22.81 -25.85
N ASN A 292 1.61 -24.12 -26.03
CA ASN A 292 1.43 -24.83 -27.29
C ASN A 292 0.19 -25.75 -27.34
N LEU A 293 -0.72 -25.68 -26.37
CA LEU A 293 -1.97 -26.47 -26.39
C LEU A 293 -3.20 -25.60 -26.08
N ILE A 294 -3.47 -24.61 -26.92
CA ILE A 294 -4.81 -24.00 -27.00
C ILE A 294 -5.41 -24.39 -28.36
N SER A 295 -6.26 -25.41 -28.35
CA SER A 295 -7.22 -25.64 -29.41
C SER A 295 -8.29 -24.54 -29.32
N PRO A 296 -8.64 -23.85 -30.42
CA PRO A 296 -9.80 -22.99 -30.41
C PRO A 296 -11.04 -23.90 -30.38
N ASP A 297 -11.97 -23.58 -29.49
CA ASP A 297 -13.39 -23.99 -29.47
C ASP A 297 -13.78 -24.65 -28.15
N GLN A 298 -14.25 -23.82 -27.22
CA GLN A 298 -15.40 -24.12 -26.38
C GLN A 298 -15.90 -22.83 -25.71
N ALA A 299 -16.74 -22.10 -26.44
CA ALA A 299 -17.64 -21.12 -25.83
C ALA A 299 -18.73 -21.91 -25.07
N ILE A 300 -18.69 -21.86 -23.74
CA ILE A 300 -19.74 -22.43 -22.89
C ILE A 300 -20.82 -21.37 -22.71
N ALA A 301 -21.95 -21.53 -23.39
CA ALA A 301 -23.15 -20.72 -23.17
C ALA A 301 -23.86 -21.14 -21.88
N ALA A 302 -24.31 -20.18 -21.09
CA ALA A 302 -25.13 -20.43 -19.90
C ALA A 302 -26.50 -21.05 -20.30
N PRO A 303 -26.99 -22.09 -19.60
CA PRO A 303 -28.27 -22.69 -19.92
C PRO A 303 -29.38 -21.73 -19.51
N HIS A 304 -30.28 -21.43 -20.46
CA HIS A 304 -31.59 -20.74 -20.32
C HIS A 304 -31.78 -19.32 -20.86
N ILE A 305 -30.96 -18.80 -21.78
CA ILE A 305 -31.29 -17.55 -22.49
C ILE A 305 -31.24 -17.72 -24.00
N ILE A 306 -32.22 -18.43 -24.58
CA ILE A 306 -32.83 -18.09 -25.88
C ILE A 306 -34.30 -18.54 -25.85
N ARG A 307 -35.24 -17.59 -25.86
CA ARG A 307 -36.64 -17.84 -26.27
C ARG A 307 -36.74 -17.40 -27.73
N LEU A 308 -37.01 -18.33 -28.63
CA LEU A 308 -37.31 -18.04 -30.03
C LEU A 308 -38.75 -17.52 -30.14
N ARG A 309 -38.91 -16.38 -30.81
CA ARG A 309 -40.16 -15.97 -31.48
C ARG A 309 -39.99 -16.20 -32.96
#